data_AF-A0A958PQE2-F1
#
_entry.id   AF-A0A958PQE2-F1
#
_cell.length_a   1.000
_cell.length_b   1.000
_cell.length_c   1.000
_cell.angle_alpha   90.00
_cell.angle_beta   90.00
_cell.angle_gamma   90.00
#
_symmetry.space_group_name_H-M   'P 1'
#
loop_
_entity.id
_entity.type
_entity.pdbx_description
1 polymer ?
#
loop_
_entity_poly.entity_id
_entity_poly.type
_entity_poly.pdbx_seq_one_letter_code
_entity_poly.pdbx_strand_id
1 'polypeptide(L)'
;MSYLSEEELDEFIVESEELLDQAEESLLKVDQTGDLTQEYAAIFRVYHSLKGAAGMVGMEHLQKYMHIVESLFEEKKGGQINKSELTFYLKAVDDARAILRGDTSIPLPPEDGVTGDTPAIPTQISNLPEPELITTESAKSNTKPSIAIPTDPSDNSELKDTSLDSTGLLYFVDDEEELLDLYFAMFADSGYSIQTFNDPSLALEAIRKETPDVVISDFKMPNLSGIELLAEIRQFNSELPFVLCSGFLDKEITMKAHQLNLYAAMDKPFEESKLQFVIKNAITHHKTQKLVSKLINFLMRQFNLMEECLKKSGRDDQIQELRQDLKYLLQQKRLLRSHQGKAS
;
A
#
# COMPACT_ATOMS: atom_id res chain seq x y z
N MET A 1 -10.09 12.41 23.76
CA MET A 1 -9.91 11.05 23.21
C MET A 1 -10.28 11.15 21.75
N SER A 2 -9.30 11.02 20.87
CA SER A 2 -9.50 11.09 19.42
C SER A 2 -10.27 9.85 19.00
N TYR A 3 -11.51 10.01 18.55
CA TYR A 3 -12.22 8.92 17.89
C TYR A 3 -11.57 8.78 16.51
N LEU A 4 -10.83 7.70 16.27
CA LEU A 4 -10.45 7.33 14.91
C LEU A 4 -11.72 7.17 14.09
N SER A 5 -11.66 7.61 12.83
CA SER A 5 -12.72 7.41 11.86
C SER A 5 -12.88 5.92 11.56
N GLU A 6 -14.10 5.48 11.22
CA GLU A 6 -14.33 4.09 10.75
C GLU A 6 -13.44 3.74 9.54
N GLU A 7 -13.03 4.75 8.75
CA GLU A 7 -12.14 4.59 7.60
C GLU A 7 -10.69 4.23 8.02
N GLU A 8 -10.15 4.86 9.07
CA GLU A 8 -8.83 4.52 9.61
C GLU A 8 -8.81 3.12 10.23
N LEU A 9 -9.93 2.68 10.80
CA LEU A 9 -10.08 1.32 11.33
C LEU A 9 -10.16 0.29 10.20
N ASP A 10 -10.89 0.58 9.12
CA ASP A 10 -10.98 -0.30 7.95
C ASP A 10 -9.61 -0.41 7.23
N GLU A 11 -8.89 0.69 7.07
CA GLU A 11 -7.54 0.70 6.51
C GLU A 11 -6.57 -0.13 7.37
N PHE A 12 -6.62 0.08 8.69
CA PHE A 12 -5.85 -0.70 9.65
C PHE A 12 -6.16 -2.21 9.57
N ILE A 13 -7.43 -2.60 9.50
CA ILE A 13 -7.82 -4.02 9.39
C ILE A 13 -7.25 -4.64 8.11
N VAL A 14 -7.32 -3.91 6.99
CA VAL A 14 -6.80 -4.39 5.70
C VAL A 14 -5.28 -4.56 5.73
N GLU A 15 -4.55 -3.54 6.19
CA GLU A 15 -3.09 -3.62 6.33
C GLU A 15 -2.67 -4.74 7.28
N SER A 16 -3.41 -4.90 8.37
CA SER A 16 -3.17 -5.96 9.35
C SER A 16 -3.39 -7.36 8.78
N GLU A 17 -4.41 -7.57 7.95
CA GLU A 17 -4.61 -8.87 7.27
C GLU A 17 -3.45 -9.17 6.30
N GLU A 18 -2.95 -8.18 5.56
CA GLU A 18 -1.81 -8.36 4.65
C GLU A 18 -0.51 -8.68 5.39
N LEU A 19 -0.27 -8.04 6.53
CA LEU A 19 0.84 -8.34 7.41
C LEU A 19 0.75 -9.77 7.94
N LEU A 20 -0.44 -10.20 8.38
CA LEU A 20 -0.68 -11.55 8.90
C LEU A 20 -0.49 -12.63 7.81
N ASP A 21 -0.90 -12.36 6.56
CA ASP A 21 -0.64 -13.24 5.42
C ASP A 21 0.87 -13.43 5.18
N GLN A 22 1.66 -12.34 5.29
CA GLN A 22 3.12 -12.42 5.16
C GLN A 22 3.76 -13.25 6.28
N ALA A 23 3.32 -13.07 7.53
CA ALA A 23 3.81 -13.88 8.64
C ALA A 23 3.45 -15.36 8.47
N GLU A 24 2.23 -15.68 8.03
CA GLU A 24 1.82 -17.05 7.76
C GLU A 24 2.68 -17.69 6.67
N GLU A 25 2.91 -17.00 5.55
CA GLU A 25 3.75 -17.52 4.46
C GLU A 25 5.17 -17.82 4.94
N SER A 26 5.77 -16.91 5.71
CA SER A 26 7.10 -17.11 6.30
C SER A 26 7.11 -18.27 7.31
N LEU A 27 6.10 -18.41 8.16
CA LEU A 27 5.99 -19.54 9.09
C LEU A 27 5.83 -20.88 8.36
N LEU A 28 5.08 -20.92 7.26
CA LEU A 28 4.93 -22.11 6.42
C LEU A 28 6.24 -22.50 5.72
N LYS A 29 7.05 -21.52 5.31
CA LYS A 29 8.43 -21.79 4.82
C LYS A 29 9.30 -22.39 5.91
N VAL A 30 9.14 -21.94 7.15
CA VAL A 30 9.84 -22.52 8.30
C VAL A 30 9.36 -23.95 8.60
N ASP A 31 8.07 -24.28 8.40
CA ASP A 31 7.58 -25.67 8.56
C ASP A 31 8.27 -26.64 7.59
N GLN A 32 8.52 -26.18 6.36
CA GLN A 32 9.15 -26.99 5.32
C GLN A 32 10.65 -27.18 5.53
N THR A 33 11.34 -26.16 6.05
CA THR A 33 12.81 -26.11 6.14
C THR A 33 13.34 -26.44 7.53
N GLY A 34 12.55 -26.21 8.59
CA GLY A 34 12.94 -26.30 9.99
C GLY A 34 13.92 -25.21 10.45
N ASP A 35 14.27 -24.26 9.57
CA ASP A 35 15.24 -23.20 9.84
C ASP A 35 14.53 -21.84 9.91
N LEU A 36 14.53 -21.25 11.11
CA LEU A 36 13.94 -19.95 11.36
C LEU A 36 14.83 -18.79 10.89
N THR A 37 16.12 -19.02 10.64
CA THR A 37 17.13 -17.97 10.48
C THR A 37 16.82 -17.02 9.33
N GLN A 38 16.31 -17.54 8.21
CA GLN A 38 16.03 -16.75 7.00
C GLN A 38 14.72 -15.94 7.13
N GLU A 39 13.73 -16.49 7.83
CA GLU A 39 12.38 -15.92 7.92
C GLU A 39 12.15 -15.11 9.21
N TYR A 40 13.03 -15.25 10.21
CA TYR A 40 12.91 -14.60 11.52
C TYR A 40 12.67 -13.09 11.40
N ALA A 41 13.49 -12.40 10.60
CA ALA A 41 13.41 -10.95 10.48
C ALA A 41 12.10 -10.48 9.82
N ALA A 42 11.54 -11.27 8.90
CA ALA A 42 10.26 -10.96 8.26
C ALA A 42 9.11 -11.12 9.26
N ILE A 43 9.05 -12.25 9.95
CA ILE A 43 8.00 -12.55 10.94
C ILE A 43 8.06 -11.55 12.11
N PHE A 44 9.26 -11.28 12.64
CA PHE A 44 9.42 -10.34 13.75
C PHE A 44 8.97 -8.91 13.39
N ARG A 45 9.26 -8.46 12.17
CA ARG A 45 8.80 -7.14 11.68
C ARG A 45 7.27 -7.07 11.59
N VAL A 46 6.62 -8.13 11.13
CA VAL A 46 5.15 -8.20 11.09
C VAL A 46 4.58 -8.05 12.50
N TYR A 47 5.05 -8.86 13.46
CA TYR A 47 4.55 -8.80 14.84
C TYR A 47 4.77 -7.44 15.49
N HIS A 48 5.96 -6.86 15.29
CA HIS A 48 6.29 -5.52 15.79
C HIS A 48 5.37 -4.45 15.21
N SER A 49 5.16 -4.47 13.88
CA SER A 49 4.35 -3.48 13.17
C SER A 49 2.88 -3.59 13.56
N LEU A 50 2.35 -4.82 13.65
CA LEU A 50 0.96 -5.05 14.02
C LEU A 50 0.68 -4.64 15.48
N LYS A 51 1.60 -4.90 16.42
CA LYS A 51 1.52 -4.40 17.80
C LYS A 51 1.48 -2.87 17.82
N GLY A 52 2.38 -2.22 17.09
CA GLY A 52 2.49 -0.76 17.04
C GLY A 52 1.21 -0.13 16.50
N ALA A 53 0.75 -0.60 15.34
CA ALA A 53 -0.46 -0.11 14.68
C ALA A 53 -1.72 -0.36 15.52
N ALA A 54 -1.87 -1.53 16.16
CA ALA A 54 -2.98 -1.82 17.06
C ALA A 54 -3.03 -0.84 18.26
N GLY A 55 -1.86 -0.47 18.80
CA GLY A 55 -1.76 0.54 19.87
C GLY A 55 -2.15 1.95 19.42
N MET A 56 -1.82 2.32 18.18
CA MET A 56 -2.18 3.62 17.60
C MET A 56 -3.68 3.74 17.31
N VAL A 57 -4.32 2.64 16.88
CA VAL A 57 -5.75 2.58 16.56
C VAL A 57 -6.62 2.28 17.78
N GLY A 58 -6.01 2.05 18.95
CA GLY A 58 -6.73 1.84 20.21
C GLY A 58 -7.34 0.44 20.37
N MET A 59 -6.88 -0.55 19.59
CA MET A 59 -7.28 -1.95 19.73
C MET A 59 -6.49 -2.63 20.86
N GLU A 60 -6.83 -2.30 22.10
CA GLU A 60 -6.07 -2.73 23.29
C GLU A 60 -5.89 -4.25 23.41
N HIS A 61 -6.91 -5.03 23.06
CA HIS A 61 -6.84 -6.50 23.15
C HIS A 61 -5.84 -7.07 22.13
N LEU A 62 -5.91 -6.60 20.88
CA LEU A 62 -4.98 -6.99 19.83
C LEU A 62 -3.55 -6.54 20.15
N GLN A 63 -3.38 -5.32 20.66
CA GLN A 63 -2.08 -4.80 21.07
C GLN A 63 -1.43 -5.69 22.14
N LYS A 64 -2.18 -6.05 23.19
CA LYS A 64 -1.69 -6.95 24.26
C LYS A 64 -1.37 -8.34 23.72
N TYR A 65 -2.24 -8.88 22.86
CA TYR A 65 -2.05 -10.17 22.22
C TYR A 65 -0.73 -10.20 21.43
N MET A 66 -0.53 -9.23 20.54
CA MET A 66 0.66 -9.15 19.70
C MET A 66 1.94 -8.83 20.48
N HIS A 67 1.85 -8.07 21.57
CA HIS A 67 3.00 -7.82 22.45
C HIS A 67 3.54 -9.12 23.09
N ILE A 68 2.64 -10.01 23.53
CA ILE A 68 3.03 -11.31 24.09
C ILE A 68 3.63 -12.20 23.00
N VAL A 69 2.96 -12.30 21.84
CA VAL A 69 3.44 -13.10 20.70
C VAL A 69 4.82 -12.64 20.23
N GLU A 70 5.03 -11.34 20.10
CA GLU A 70 6.32 -10.75 19.73
C GLU A 70 7.41 -11.07 20.77
N SER A 71 7.11 -10.91 22.06
CA SER A 71 8.06 -11.19 23.15
C SER A 71 8.49 -12.66 23.16
N LEU A 72 7.52 -13.59 23.02
CA LEU A 72 7.80 -15.02 22.93
C LEU A 72 8.60 -15.37 21.68
N PHE A 73 8.34 -14.69 20.56
CA PHE A 73 9.07 -14.90 19.31
C PHE A 73 10.49 -14.31 19.37
N GLU A 74 10.70 -13.23 20.13
CA GLU A 74 12.03 -12.62 20.33
C GLU A 74 13.03 -13.62 20.91
N GLU A 75 12.59 -14.47 21.85
CA GLU A 75 13.41 -15.52 22.47
C GLU A 75 13.91 -16.58 21.47
N LYS A 76 13.33 -16.65 20.27
CA LYS A 76 13.70 -17.60 19.21
C LYS A 76 14.75 -17.07 18.23
N LYS A 77 15.31 -15.88 18.48
CA LYS A 77 16.32 -15.24 17.63
C LYS A 77 17.56 -16.12 17.43
N GLY A 78 17.75 -16.63 16.21
CA GLY A 78 18.89 -17.47 15.83
C GLY A 78 18.81 -18.93 16.27
N GLY A 79 17.63 -19.39 16.71
CA GLY A 79 17.38 -20.78 17.11
C GLY A 79 16.58 -21.58 16.09
N GLN A 80 16.55 -22.90 16.26
CA GLN A 80 15.57 -23.76 15.58
C GLN A 80 14.23 -23.67 16.30
N ILE A 81 13.14 -23.80 15.54
CA ILE A 81 11.79 -23.86 16.09
C ILE A 81 11.26 -25.28 15.96
N ASN A 82 10.64 -25.81 17.01
CA ASN A 82 10.03 -27.14 16.95
C ASN A 82 8.58 -27.07 16.43
N LYS A 83 8.00 -28.21 16.04
CA LYS A 83 6.65 -28.27 15.46
C LYS A 83 5.54 -27.78 16.38
N SER A 84 5.66 -27.98 17.70
CA SER A 84 4.68 -27.48 18.68
C SER A 84 4.73 -25.96 18.80
N GLU A 85 5.92 -25.37 18.78
CA GLU A 85 6.12 -23.92 18.77
C GLU A 85 5.63 -23.30 17.46
N LEU A 86 5.91 -23.94 16.32
CA LEU A 86 5.44 -23.46 15.02
C LEU A 86 3.91 -23.48 14.91
N THR A 87 3.28 -24.57 15.38
CA THR A 87 1.82 -24.66 15.49
C THR A 87 1.25 -23.53 16.33
N PHE A 88 1.92 -23.17 17.44
CA PHE A 88 1.53 -22.07 18.28
C PHE A 88 1.56 -20.72 17.53
N TYR A 89 2.61 -20.43 16.76
CA TYR A 89 2.69 -19.17 16.02
C TYR A 89 1.71 -19.10 14.84
N LEU A 90 1.46 -20.21 14.15
CA LEU A 90 0.40 -20.27 13.14
C LEU A 90 -0.97 -20.02 13.76
N LYS A 91 -1.25 -20.63 14.92
CA LYS A 91 -2.47 -20.34 15.69
C LYS A 91 -2.52 -18.88 16.14
N ALA A 92 -1.38 -18.28 16.50
CA ALA A 92 -1.32 -16.88 16.91
C ALA A 92 -1.69 -15.91 15.78
N VAL A 93 -1.31 -16.25 14.54
CA VAL A 93 -1.75 -15.50 13.35
C VAL A 93 -3.28 -15.61 13.17
N ASP A 94 -3.85 -16.80 13.30
CA ASP A 94 -5.30 -17.01 13.18
C ASP A 94 -6.10 -16.31 14.29
N ASP A 95 -5.62 -16.40 15.52
CA ASP A 95 -6.19 -15.71 16.68
C ASP A 95 -6.14 -14.18 16.47
N ALA A 96 -5.03 -13.64 15.95
CA ALA A 96 -4.92 -12.21 15.63
C ALA A 96 -5.92 -11.78 14.54
N ARG A 97 -6.14 -12.61 13.51
CA ARG A 97 -7.20 -12.39 12.50
C ARG A 97 -8.60 -12.40 13.12
N ALA A 98 -8.86 -13.32 14.04
CA ALA A 98 -10.14 -13.39 14.73
C ALA A 98 -10.39 -12.14 15.59
N ILE A 99 -9.37 -11.67 16.32
CA ILE A 99 -9.44 -10.44 17.12
C ILE A 99 -9.68 -9.21 16.23
N LEU A 100 -8.98 -9.10 15.09
CA LEU A 100 -9.20 -8.03 14.10
C LEU A 100 -10.64 -7.98 13.59
N ARG A 101 -11.27 -9.14 13.43
CA ARG A 101 -12.68 -9.28 13.00
C ARG A 101 -13.69 -9.09 14.14
N GLY A 102 -13.23 -8.73 15.33
CA GLY A 102 -14.07 -8.37 16.48
C GLY A 102 -14.30 -9.50 17.48
N ASP A 103 -13.60 -10.63 17.38
CA ASP A 103 -13.69 -11.69 18.38
C ASP A 103 -12.80 -11.38 19.61
N THR A 104 -13.37 -10.69 20.59
CA THR A 104 -12.70 -10.36 21.85
C THR A 104 -12.72 -11.52 22.86
N SER A 105 -13.28 -12.69 22.50
CA SER A 105 -13.32 -13.86 23.39
C SER A 105 -12.02 -14.66 23.37
N ILE A 106 -11.16 -14.40 22.37
CA ILE A 106 -9.84 -15.03 22.24
C ILE A 106 -8.99 -14.68 23.47
N PRO A 107 -8.51 -15.66 24.25
CA PRO A 107 -7.68 -15.40 25.43
C PRO A 107 -6.29 -14.91 25.01
N LEU A 108 -5.65 -14.11 25.87
CA LEU A 108 -4.25 -13.78 25.69
C LEU A 108 -3.38 -15.05 25.79
N PRO A 109 -2.28 -15.16 25.02
CA PRO A 109 -1.38 -16.30 25.12
C PRO A 109 -0.74 -16.35 26.52
N PRO A 110 -0.41 -17.55 27.03
CA PRO A 110 0.32 -17.68 28.29
C PRO A 110 1.72 -17.05 28.19
N GLU A 111 2.11 -16.26 29.20
CA GLU A 111 3.39 -15.53 29.22
C GLU A 111 4.61 -16.47 29.26
N ASP A 112 4.44 -17.71 29.72
CA ASP A 112 5.52 -18.73 29.82
C ASP A 112 5.66 -19.61 28.55
N GLY A 113 4.95 -19.29 27.46
CA GLY A 113 4.96 -20.07 26.22
C GLY A 113 4.26 -21.44 26.34
N VAL A 114 4.48 -22.32 25.35
CA VAL A 114 3.82 -23.64 25.26
C VAL A 114 4.27 -24.54 26.42
N THR A 115 3.50 -24.56 27.50
CA THR A 115 3.60 -25.58 28.56
C THR A 115 2.53 -26.64 28.33
N GLY A 116 2.95 -27.82 27.86
CA GLY A 116 2.28 -29.12 28.03
C GLY A 116 0.84 -29.30 27.51
N ASP A 117 0.71 -30.17 26.50
CA ASP A 117 -0.42 -31.05 26.17
C ASP A 117 -1.86 -30.49 26.20
N THR A 118 -2.48 -30.39 25.01
CA THR A 118 -3.77 -31.07 24.68
C THR A 118 -4.17 -30.87 23.20
N PRO A 119 -5.09 -31.68 22.64
CA PRO A 119 -4.98 -33.09 22.27
C PRO A 119 -4.91 -33.29 20.74
N ALA A 120 -4.40 -34.45 20.34
CA ALA A 120 -4.36 -34.91 18.95
C ALA A 120 -5.74 -34.85 18.25
N ILE A 121 -5.77 -34.26 17.06
CA ILE A 121 -6.88 -34.44 16.11
C ILE A 121 -6.62 -35.74 15.32
N PRO A 122 -7.61 -36.64 15.15
CA PRO A 122 -7.41 -37.95 14.56
C PRO A 122 -7.09 -37.88 13.06
N THR A 123 -6.07 -38.64 12.68
CA THR A 123 -5.81 -39.09 11.31
C THR A 123 -7.01 -39.88 10.78
N GLN A 124 -7.61 -39.44 9.67
CA GLN A 124 -8.16 -40.22 8.55
C GLN A 124 -9.22 -39.40 7.80
N ILE A 125 -8.96 -39.08 6.53
CA ILE A 125 -9.77 -39.48 5.37
C ILE A 125 -8.88 -39.30 4.14
N SER A 126 -8.32 -40.42 3.72
CA SER A 126 -7.88 -40.71 2.36
C SER A 126 -9.08 -40.74 1.42
N ASN A 127 -9.01 -39.99 0.31
CA ASN A 127 -9.44 -40.36 -1.05
C ASN A 127 -9.89 -39.13 -1.85
N LEU A 128 -9.06 -38.66 -2.78
CA LEU A 128 -9.52 -38.14 -4.07
C LEU A 128 -8.48 -38.49 -5.15
N PRO A 129 -8.90 -38.74 -6.41
CA PRO A 129 -8.14 -39.48 -7.41
C PRO A 129 -7.12 -38.59 -8.14
N GLU A 130 -6.04 -39.23 -8.61
CA GLU A 130 -5.06 -38.65 -9.55
C GLU A 130 -5.74 -38.19 -10.86
N PRO A 131 -5.32 -37.06 -11.47
CA PRO A 131 -5.79 -36.71 -12.79
C PRO A 131 -4.97 -37.44 -13.87
N GLU A 132 -5.69 -38.16 -14.74
CA GLU A 132 -5.17 -38.85 -15.91
C GLU A 132 -4.55 -37.89 -16.95
N LEU A 133 -3.45 -38.35 -17.55
CA LEU A 133 -2.92 -37.84 -18.81
C LEU A 133 -3.87 -38.19 -19.97
N ILE A 134 -4.26 -37.22 -20.79
CA ILE A 134 -4.64 -37.46 -22.19
C ILE A 134 -3.92 -36.45 -23.09
N THR A 135 -3.18 -37.02 -24.04
CA THR A 135 -2.42 -36.38 -25.11
C THR A 135 -3.25 -36.20 -26.39
N THR A 136 -2.90 -35.13 -27.13
CA THR A 136 -2.97 -34.96 -28.62
C THR A 136 -4.37 -34.73 -29.25
N GLU A 137 -4.62 -33.85 -30.24
CA GLU A 137 -3.82 -33.32 -31.36
C GLU A 137 -4.23 -31.90 -31.83
N SER A 138 -3.24 -31.27 -32.46
CA SER A 138 -3.16 -30.12 -33.38
C SER A 138 -4.37 -29.72 -34.25
N ALA A 139 -4.62 -28.40 -34.38
CA ALA A 139 -4.80 -27.72 -35.67
C ALA A 139 -4.73 -26.16 -35.58
N LYS A 140 -3.59 -25.61 -36.03
CA LYS A 140 -3.37 -24.43 -36.90
C LYS A 140 -4.15 -23.10 -36.69
N SER A 141 -3.32 -22.04 -36.67
CA SER A 141 -3.40 -20.81 -37.51
C SER A 141 -3.93 -19.51 -36.90
N ASN A 142 -2.99 -18.54 -36.80
CA ASN A 142 -3.13 -17.08 -36.95
C ASN A 142 -3.92 -16.35 -35.84
N THR A 143 -3.50 -15.22 -35.26
CA THR A 143 -2.66 -14.11 -35.73
C THR A 143 -2.26 -13.26 -34.52
N LYS A 144 -1.01 -12.79 -34.44
CA LYS A 144 -0.56 -11.75 -33.51
C LYS A 144 -1.15 -10.38 -33.90
N PRO A 145 -1.58 -9.55 -32.94
CA PRO A 145 -1.49 -8.11 -33.09
C PRO A 145 -0.22 -7.61 -32.40
N SER A 146 0.75 -7.21 -33.22
CA SER A 146 1.83 -6.31 -32.86
C SER A 146 1.21 -4.91 -32.66
N ILE A 147 1.47 -4.24 -31.54
CA ILE A 147 1.23 -2.79 -31.44
C ILE A 147 2.59 -2.13 -31.23
N ALA A 148 2.95 -1.33 -32.22
CA ALA A 148 4.20 -0.61 -32.34
C ALA A 148 4.19 0.63 -31.44
N ILE A 149 5.34 0.90 -30.81
CA ILE A 149 5.67 2.20 -30.24
C ILE A 149 5.89 3.15 -31.43
N PRO A 150 5.17 4.29 -31.54
CA PRO A 150 5.45 5.26 -32.59
C PRO A 150 6.78 5.98 -32.29
N THR A 151 7.75 5.75 -33.17
CA THR A 151 8.98 6.54 -33.30
C THR A 151 8.73 7.76 -34.20
N ASP A 152 9.18 8.90 -33.70
CA ASP A 152 9.40 10.22 -34.32
C ASP A 152 8.21 11.16 -34.65
N PRO A 153 8.37 12.47 -34.35
CA PRO A 153 7.33 13.49 -34.44
C PRO A 153 7.43 14.28 -35.75
N SER A 154 6.41 14.22 -36.59
CA SER A 154 6.20 15.17 -37.68
C SER A 154 4.74 15.12 -38.10
N ASP A 155 4.06 16.25 -38.02
CA ASP A 155 2.66 16.48 -38.44
C ASP A 155 1.55 15.76 -37.67
N ASN A 156 0.99 16.49 -36.70
CA ASN A 156 -0.43 16.80 -36.75
C ASN A 156 -0.72 18.07 -35.94
N SER A 157 -0.76 19.18 -36.68
CA SER A 157 -1.58 20.35 -36.33
C SER A 157 -3.02 19.92 -36.06
N GLU A 158 -3.66 20.55 -35.07
CA GLU A 158 -5.07 20.43 -34.66
C GLU A 158 -5.38 19.52 -33.47
N LEU A 159 -4.91 19.92 -32.28
CA LEU A 159 -5.64 19.74 -31.02
C LEU A 159 -5.55 21.05 -30.21
N LYS A 160 -6.43 22.00 -30.52
CA LYS A 160 -6.73 23.15 -29.63
C LYS A 160 -7.99 22.84 -28.82
N ASP A 161 -7.90 23.18 -27.53
CA ASP A 161 -8.96 23.29 -26.53
C ASP A 161 -9.76 22.05 -26.12
N THR A 162 -9.31 21.44 -25.03
CA THR A 162 -10.17 21.31 -23.85
C THR A 162 -9.36 21.71 -22.62
N SER A 163 -9.46 22.99 -22.25
CA SER A 163 -9.01 23.55 -20.98
C SER A 163 -9.81 22.92 -19.83
N LEU A 164 -9.37 21.76 -19.36
CA LEU A 164 -9.38 21.52 -17.92
C LEU A 164 -8.31 22.48 -17.39
N ASP A 165 -8.72 23.67 -16.98
CA ASP A 165 -7.89 24.53 -16.14
C ASP A 165 -7.56 23.69 -14.91
N SER A 166 -6.40 23.04 -14.94
CA SER A 166 -5.97 22.16 -13.89
C SER A 166 -5.57 23.07 -12.74
N THR A 167 -6.52 23.42 -11.88
CA THR A 167 -6.23 24.11 -10.62
C THR A 167 -5.66 23.08 -9.65
N GLY A 168 -4.55 23.36 -9.00
CA GLY A 168 -3.93 22.42 -8.05
C GLY A 168 -2.82 23.08 -7.26
N LEU A 169 -2.47 22.48 -6.12
CA LEU A 169 -1.40 22.95 -5.25
C LEU A 169 -0.11 22.21 -5.57
N LEU A 170 0.93 22.94 -5.96
CA LEU A 170 2.23 22.40 -6.35
C LEU A 170 3.31 22.86 -5.39
N TYR A 171 4.09 21.91 -4.88
CA TYR A 171 5.26 22.21 -4.06
C TYR A 171 6.53 21.96 -4.86
N PHE A 172 7.39 22.97 -4.95
CA PHE A 172 8.73 22.85 -5.54
C PHE A 172 9.78 22.91 -4.43
N VAL A 173 10.72 21.97 -4.44
CA VAL A 173 11.80 21.87 -3.45
C VAL A 173 13.13 21.81 -4.19
N ASP A 174 13.96 22.83 -4.01
CA ASP A 174 15.26 22.97 -4.69
C ASP A 174 16.13 23.92 -3.86
N ASP A 175 17.39 23.59 -3.58
CA ASP A 175 18.26 24.44 -2.75
C ASP A 175 18.78 25.67 -3.49
N GLU A 176 18.65 25.70 -4.82
CA GLU A 176 18.99 26.83 -5.66
C GLU A 176 17.79 27.80 -5.78
N GLU A 177 17.82 28.93 -5.05
CA GLU A 177 16.75 29.94 -5.07
C GLU A 177 16.43 30.45 -6.50
N GLU A 178 17.45 30.56 -7.36
CA GLU A 178 17.29 30.97 -8.76
C GLU A 178 16.42 30.00 -9.57
N LEU A 179 16.48 28.69 -9.27
CA LEU A 179 15.63 27.68 -9.90
C LEU A 179 14.19 27.74 -9.37
N LEU A 180 14.01 28.02 -8.07
CA LEU A 180 12.68 28.20 -7.49
C LEU A 180 11.95 29.41 -8.11
N ASP A 181 12.64 30.53 -8.28
CA ASP A 181 12.09 31.71 -8.96
C ASP A 181 11.73 31.41 -10.42
N LEU A 182 12.56 30.61 -11.11
CA LEU A 182 12.27 30.15 -12.46
C LEU A 182 11.01 29.27 -12.49
N TYR A 183 10.87 28.30 -11.60
CA TYR A 183 9.67 27.47 -11.52
C TYR A 183 8.43 28.31 -11.23
N PHE A 184 8.52 29.28 -10.31
CA PHE A 184 7.40 30.18 -10.03
C PHE A 184 6.99 30.96 -11.28
N ALA A 185 7.96 31.50 -12.03
CA ALA A 185 7.70 32.23 -13.27
C ALA A 185 7.09 31.34 -14.37
N MET A 186 7.59 30.10 -14.54
CA MET A 186 7.10 29.14 -15.54
C MET A 186 5.63 28.75 -15.31
N PHE A 187 5.18 28.71 -14.06
CA PHE A 187 3.84 28.24 -13.72
C PHE A 187 2.88 29.37 -13.30
N ALA A 188 3.31 30.64 -13.30
CA ALA A 188 2.48 31.78 -12.89
C ALA A 188 1.15 31.90 -13.66
N ASP A 189 1.17 31.62 -14.97
CA ASP A 189 -0.02 31.75 -15.84
C ASP A 189 -0.82 30.45 -15.99
N SER A 190 -0.42 29.39 -15.29
CA SER A 190 -0.97 28.03 -15.50
C SER A 190 -2.14 27.66 -14.58
N GLY A 191 -2.58 28.58 -13.71
CA GLY A 191 -3.73 28.39 -12.80
C GLY A 191 -3.45 27.52 -11.57
N TYR A 192 -2.20 27.08 -11.37
CA TYR A 192 -1.78 26.38 -10.15
C TYR A 192 -1.48 27.35 -9.01
N SER A 193 -1.72 26.91 -7.77
CA SER A 193 -1.15 27.53 -6.59
C SER A 193 0.22 26.89 -6.35
N ILE A 194 1.27 27.70 -6.28
CA ILE A 194 2.65 27.23 -6.17
C ILE A 194 3.19 27.64 -4.80
N GLN A 195 3.83 26.72 -4.11
CA GLN A 195 4.71 27.03 -2.99
C GLN A 195 6.10 26.47 -3.27
N THR A 196 7.12 27.25 -2.94
CA THR A 196 8.52 26.92 -3.17
C THR A 196 9.25 26.81 -1.84
N PHE A 197 10.17 25.86 -1.73
CA PHE A 197 10.94 25.59 -0.53
C PHE A 197 12.41 25.42 -0.89
N ASN A 198 13.28 26.22 -0.28
CA ASN A 198 14.73 26.08 -0.41
C ASN A 198 15.34 25.12 0.62
N ASP A 199 14.54 24.66 1.60
CA ASP A 199 14.92 23.65 2.57
C ASP A 199 13.91 22.48 2.53
N PRO A 200 14.38 21.24 2.29
CA PRO A 200 13.51 20.07 2.24
C PRO A 200 12.80 19.77 3.58
N SER A 201 13.36 20.19 4.71
CA SER A 201 12.75 20.04 6.04
C SER A 201 11.52 20.93 6.19
N LEU A 202 11.59 22.16 5.66
CA LEU A 202 10.45 23.09 5.65
C LEU A 202 9.34 22.58 4.72
N ALA A 203 9.72 22.01 3.57
CA ALA A 203 8.77 21.36 2.68
C ALA A 203 8.03 20.21 3.39
N LEU A 204 8.76 19.34 4.11
CA LEU A 204 8.17 18.24 4.86
C LEU A 204 7.16 18.72 5.93
N GLU A 205 7.50 19.77 6.68
CA GLU A 205 6.59 20.39 7.65
C GLU A 205 5.34 20.99 6.98
N ALA A 206 5.52 21.66 5.83
CA ALA A 206 4.41 22.25 5.08
C ALA A 206 3.47 21.17 4.53
N ILE A 207 4.00 20.06 4.00
CA ILE A 207 3.22 18.93 3.47
C ILE A 207 2.35 18.30 4.58
N ARG A 208 2.85 18.25 5.82
CA ARG A 208 2.07 17.75 6.97
C ARG A 208 0.92 18.67 7.37
N LYS A 209 1.03 19.98 7.12
CA LYS A 209 -0.03 20.96 7.41
C LYS A 209 -1.07 21.03 6.30
N GLU A 210 -0.61 21.03 5.05
CA GLU A 210 -1.43 21.11 3.86
C GLU A 210 -0.85 20.19 2.79
N THR A 211 -1.65 19.21 2.36
CA THR A 211 -1.20 18.21 1.39
C THR A 211 -1.29 18.77 -0.03
N PRO A 212 -0.16 18.93 -0.74
CA PRO A 212 -0.19 19.37 -2.13
C PRO A 212 -0.79 18.29 -3.04
N ASP A 213 -1.07 18.66 -4.29
CA ASP A 213 -1.46 17.70 -5.32
C ASP A 213 -0.26 17.00 -5.93
N VAL A 214 0.89 17.67 -6.01
CA VAL A 214 2.16 17.12 -6.49
C VAL A 214 3.33 17.81 -5.77
N VAL A 215 4.36 17.03 -5.44
CA VAL A 215 5.66 17.54 -5.00
C VAL A 215 6.67 17.34 -6.12
N ILE A 216 7.43 18.38 -6.44
CA ILE A 216 8.54 18.37 -7.39
C ILE A 216 9.78 18.70 -6.57
N SER A 217 10.76 17.81 -6.54
CA SER A 217 11.96 17.97 -5.71
C SER A 217 13.21 17.73 -6.53
N ASP A 218 14.24 18.55 -6.31
CA ASP A 218 15.58 18.16 -6.70
C ASP A 218 16.04 16.93 -5.91
N PHE A 219 16.93 16.15 -6.52
CA PHE A 219 17.52 14.98 -5.90
C PHE A 219 18.61 15.35 -4.90
N LYS A 220 19.47 16.31 -5.25
CA LYS A 220 20.72 16.58 -4.55
C LYS A 220 20.66 17.94 -3.84
N MET A 221 20.05 17.94 -2.67
CA MET A 221 19.98 19.10 -1.79
C MET A 221 20.84 18.91 -0.53
N PRO A 222 21.31 19.98 0.12
CA PRO A 222 21.93 19.94 1.43
C PRO A 222 20.97 19.39 2.50
N ASN A 223 21.52 18.77 3.54
CA ASN A 223 20.81 18.21 4.71
C ASN A 223 19.95 16.96 4.42
N LEU A 224 19.02 17.03 3.46
CA LEU A 224 18.10 15.94 3.12
C LEU A 224 17.99 15.81 1.60
N SER A 225 18.34 14.64 1.06
CA SER A 225 18.19 14.38 -0.38
C SER A 225 16.73 14.21 -0.79
N GLY A 226 16.42 14.40 -2.07
CA GLY A 226 15.04 14.24 -2.58
C GLY A 226 14.47 12.84 -2.39
N ILE A 227 15.31 11.80 -2.37
CA ILE A 227 14.88 10.42 -2.06
C ILE A 227 14.58 10.25 -0.57
N GLU A 228 15.38 10.84 0.31
CA GLU A 228 15.13 10.79 1.75
C GLU A 228 13.86 11.58 2.10
N LEU A 229 13.65 12.74 1.47
CA LEU A 229 12.40 13.49 1.56
C LEU A 229 11.21 12.64 1.11
N LEU A 230 11.31 11.95 -0.03
CA LEU A 230 10.29 11.01 -0.49
C LEU A 230 10.04 9.90 0.55
N ALA A 231 11.09 9.29 1.10
CA ALA A 231 10.95 8.24 2.11
C ALA A 231 10.23 8.74 3.38
N GLU A 232 10.54 9.95 3.84
CA GLU A 232 9.85 10.60 4.97
C GLU A 232 8.39 10.91 4.66
N ILE A 233 8.07 11.40 3.46
CA ILE A 233 6.69 11.63 3.01
C ILE A 233 5.91 10.31 3.01
N ARG A 234 6.51 9.22 2.55
CA ARG A 234 5.85 7.91 2.46
C ARG A 234 5.45 7.32 3.81
N GLN A 235 6.05 7.78 4.92
CA GLN A 235 5.64 7.35 6.27
C GLN A 235 4.23 7.81 6.65
N PHE A 236 3.71 8.88 6.04
CA PHE A 236 2.39 9.43 6.36
C PHE A 236 1.51 9.72 5.13
N ASN A 237 2.07 9.67 3.92
CA ASN A 237 1.32 9.81 2.68
C ASN A 237 1.95 8.95 1.56
N SER A 238 1.43 7.73 1.43
CA SER A 238 1.89 6.72 0.47
C SER A 238 1.49 7.02 -0.98
N GLU A 239 0.44 7.81 -1.20
CA GLU A 239 -0.16 8.08 -2.51
C GLU A 239 0.21 9.45 -3.10
N LEU A 240 0.85 10.35 -2.34
CA LEU A 240 1.22 11.69 -2.84
C LEU A 240 2.14 11.60 -4.06
N PRO A 241 1.75 12.14 -5.23
CA PRO A 241 2.62 12.15 -6.39
C PRO A 241 3.88 12.95 -6.12
N PHE A 242 5.01 12.33 -6.39
CA PHE A 242 6.32 12.92 -6.19
C PHE A 242 7.13 12.79 -7.48
N VAL A 243 7.62 13.92 -7.99
CA VAL A 243 8.45 14.01 -9.18
C VAL A 243 9.87 14.36 -8.72
N LEU A 244 10.80 13.45 -8.99
CA LEU A 244 12.21 13.64 -8.65
C LEU A 244 12.95 14.21 -9.85
N CYS A 245 13.60 15.35 -9.69
CA CYS A 245 14.43 15.98 -10.71
C CYS A 245 15.91 15.78 -10.38
N SER A 246 16.75 15.35 -11.33
CA SER A 246 18.19 15.18 -11.10
C SER A 246 18.99 15.43 -12.37
N GLY A 247 20.19 16.02 -12.26
CA GLY A 247 21.14 16.08 -13.38
C GLY A 247 21.86 14.75 -13.66
N PHE A 248 21.74 13.77 -12.76
CA PHE A 248 22.32 12.43 -12.91
C PHE A 248 21.45 11.39 -12.20
N LEU A 249 20.66 10.64 -12.98
CA LEU A 249 19.88 9.50 -12.49
C LEU A 249 20.65 8.20 -12.73
N ASP A 250 21.25 7.67 -11.66
CA ASP A 250 21.86 6.35 -11.68
C ASP A 250 20.79 5.25 -11.46
N LYS A 251 21.05 4.06 -11.97
CA LYS A 251 20.15 2.90 -11.90
C LYS A 251 19.76 2.54 -10.46
N GLU A 252 20.69 2.65 -9.51
CA GLU A 252 20.42 2.38 -8.09
C GLU A 252 19.46 3.39 -7.46
N ILE A 253 19.63 4.68 -7.80
CA ILE A 253 18.76 5.78 -7.35
C ILE A 253 17.36 5.56 -7.88
N THR A 254 17.23 5.28 -9.17
CA THR A 254 15.94 5.02 -9.82
C THR A 254 15.25 3.81 -9.21
N MET A 255 15.98 2.72 -8.94
CA MET A 255 15.42 1.54 -8.27
C MET A 255 14.91 1.84 -6.87
N LYS A 256 15.68 2.57 -6.05
CA LYS A 256 15.24 2.98 -4.70
C LYS A 256 14.01 3.88 -4.77
N ALA A 257 13.98 4.82 -5.69
CA ALA A 257 12.84 5.71 -5.84
C ALA A 257 11.58 4.96 -6.30
N HIS A 258 11.71 3.98 -7.20
CA HIS A 258 10.59 3.10 -7.58
C HIS A 258 10.05 2.28 -6.41
N GLN A 259 10.93 1.75 -5.54
CA GLN A 259 10.50 1.03 -4.33
C GLN A 259 9.70 1.92 -3.37
N LEU A 260 9.94 3.23 -3.41
CA LEU A 260 9.22 4.24 -2.64
C LEU A 260 7.99 4.81 -3.38
N ASN A 261 7.50 4.14 -4.43
CA ASN A 261 6.35 4.59 -5.21
C ASN A 261 6.53 6.02 -5.77
N LEU A 262 7.72 6.32 -6.31
CA LEU A 262 7.96 7.57 -7.04
C LEU A 262 7.03 7.65 -8.27
N TYR A 263 6.42 8.82 -8.49
CA TYR A 263 5.53 9.02 -9.65
C TYR A 263 6.33 9.11 -10.95
N ALA A 264 7.34 9.96 -10.98
CA ALA A 264 8.20 10.14 -12.14
C ALA A 264 9.59 10.63 -11.73
N ALA A 265 10.60 10.26 -12.51
CA ALA A 265 11.92 10.85 -12.45
C ALA A 265 12.21 11.65 -13.72
N MET A 266 12.82 12.82 -13.59
CA MET A 266 13.13 13.73 -14.69
C MET A 266 14.60 14.13 -14.69
N ASP A 267 15.26 13.98 -15.83
CA ASP A 267 16.61 14.47 -16.03
C ASP A 267 16.64 16.00 -16.20
N LYS A 268 17.53 16.67 -15.46
CA LYS A 268 17.88 18.09 -15.66
C LYS A 268 18.97 18.19 -16.75
N PRO A 269 18.89 19.14 -17.70
CA PRO A 269 17.82 20.13 -17.88
C PRO A 269 16.58 19.53 -18.57
N PHE A 270 15.40 20.00 -18.19
CA PHE A 270 14.13 19.63 -18.81
C PHE A 270 13.45 20.83 -19.49
N GLU A 271 12.69 20.55 -20.54
CA GLU A 271 11.85 21.55 -21.19
C GLU A 271 10.58 21.83 -20.37
N GLU A 272 10.14 23.09 -20.37
CA GLU A 272 8.91 23.52 -19.70
C GLU A 272 7.69 22.68 -20.08
N SER A 273 7.51 22.43 -21.38
CA SER A 273 6.42 21.64 -21.94
C SER A 273 6.37 20.23 -21.34
N LYS A 274 7.53 19.60 -21.16
CA LYS A 274 7.67 18.26 -20.60
C LYS A 274 7.30 18.24 -19.11
N LEU A 275 7.79 19.21 -18.34
CA LEU A 275 7.48 19.32 -16.90
C LEU A 275 5.98 19.59 -16.69
N GLN A 276 5.40 20.53 -17.45
CA GLN A 276 3.96 20.81 -17.39
C GLN A 276 3.12 19.57 -17.70
N PHE A 277 3.50 18.78 -18.70
CA PHE A 277 2.81 17.55 -19.06
C PHE A 277 2.85 16.50 -17.92
N VAL A 278 4.03 16.28 -17.33
CA VAL A 278 4.20 15.34 -16.20
C VAL A 278 3.36 15.79 -15.01
N ILE A 279 3.40 17.07 -14.64
CA ILE A 279 2.62 17.63 -13.53
C ILE A 279 1.13 17.48 -13.79
N LYS A 280 0.65 17.84 -14.99
CA LYS A 280 -0.78 17.72 -15.34
C LYS A 280 -1.28 16.28 -15.20
N ASN A 281 -0.48 15.31 -15.66
CA ASN A 281 -0.82 13.90 -15.53
C ASN A 281 -0.79 13.44 -14.07
N ALA A 282 0.19 13.87 -13.29
CA ALA A 282 0.31 13.57 -11.86
C ALA A 282 -0.91 14.07 -11.08
N ILE A 283 -1.32 15.33 -11.30
CA ILE A 283 -2.52 15.91 -10.68
C ILE A 283 -3.77 15.15 -11.09
N THR A 284 -3.92 14.85 -12.38
CA THR A 284 -5.11 14.16 -12.89
C THR A 284 -5.23 12.76 -12.28
N HIS A 285 -4.11 12.05 -12.19
CA HIS A 285 -4.05 10.73 -11.56
C HIS A 285 -4.40 10.79 -10.07
N HIS A 286 -3.79 11.72 -9.32
CA HIS A 286 -4.05 11.90 -7.89
C HIS A 286 -5.49 12.35 -7.58
N LYS A 287 -6.05 13.27 -8.37
CA LYS A 287 -7.45 13.67 -8.26
C LYS A 287 -8.38 12.49 -8.51
N THR A 288 -8.08 11.67 -9.53
CA THR A 288 -8.86 10.47 -9.83
C THR A 288 -8.81 9.48 -8.67
N GLN A 289 -7.62 9.25 -8.10
CA GLN A 289 -7.46 8.38 -6.92
C GLN A 289 -8.23 8.92 -5.71
N LYS A 290 -8.09 10.21 -5.38
CA LYS A 290 -8.86 10.86 -4.30
C LYS A 290 -10.37 10.76 -4.52
N LEU A 291 -10.84 10.93 -5.76
CA LEU A 291 -12.27 10.80 -6.09
C LEU A 291 -12.76 9.36 -5.92
N VAL A 292 -11.99 8.38 -6.39
CA VAL A 292 -12.31 6.96 -6.21
C VAL A 292 -12.37 6.62 -4.72
N SER A 293 -11.42 7.09 -3.91
CA SER A 293 -11.44 6.90 -2.46
C SER A 293 -12.68 7.55 -1.83
N LYS A 294 -12.99 8.81 -2.15
CA LYS A 294 -14.22 9.49 -1.68
C LYS A 294 -15.50 8.74 -2.06
N LEU A 295 -15.58 8.24 -3.30
CA LEU A 295 -16.74 7.49 -3.77
C LEU A 295 -16.89 6.18 -3.00
N ILE A 296 -15.78 5.49 -2.72
CA ILE A 296 -15.79 4.26 -1.96
C ILE A 296 -16.23 4.52 -0.53
N ASN A 297 -15.73 5.57 0.12
CA ASN A 297 -16.14 5.93 1.48
C ASN A 297 -17.63 6.28 1.52
N PHE A 298 -18.11 7.00 0.50
CA PHE A 298 -19.53 7.29 0.36
C PHE A 298 -20.36 6.01 0.20
N LEU A 299 -19.93 5.09 -0.66
CA LEU A 299 -20.58 3.80 -0.84
C LEU A 299 -20.61 3.00 0.47
N MET A 300 -19.47 2.86 1.14
CA MET A 300 -19.35 2.19 2.44
C MET A 300 -20.34 2.75 3.47
N ARG A 301 -20.46 4.08 3.54
CA ARG A 301 -21.43 4.74 4.41
C ARG A 301 -22.88 4.42 4.04
N GLN A 302 -23.21 4.37 2.75
CA GLN A 302 -24.54 3.95 2.28
C GLN A 302 -24.83 2.49 2.63
N PHE A 303 -23.83 1.60 2.50
CA PHE A 303 -23.94 0.20 2.88
C PHE A 303 -24.22 0.02 4.37
N ASN A 304 -23.49 0.72 5.24
CA ASN A 304 -23.71 0.65 6.69
C ASN A 304 -25.13 1.08 7.07
N LEU A 305 -25.63 2.18 6.50
CA LEU A 305 -27.00 2.64 6.72
C LEU A 305 -28.05 1.64 6.24
N MET A 306 -27.81 1.01 5.09
CA MET A 306 -28.70 0.00 4.53
C MET A 306 -28.73 -1.27 5.38
N GLU A 307 -27.56 -1.70 5.87
CA GLU A 307 -27.45 -2.85 6.77
C GLU A 307 -28.25 -2.62 8.07
N GLU A 308 -28.16 -1.43 8.68
CA GLU A 308 -28.97 -1.10 9.86
C GLU A 308 -30.49 -1.15 9.58
N CYS A 309 -30.93 -0.64 8.44
CA CYS A 309 -32.34 -0.70 8.03
C CYS A 309 -32.81 -2.14 7.81
N LEU A 310 -31.98 -2.97 7.19
CA LEU A 310 -32.28 -4.39 6.94
C LEU A 310 -32.32 -5.21 8.24
N LYS A 311 -31.41 -4.93 9.19
CA LYS A 311 -31.41 -5.56 10.53
C LYS A 311 -32.70 -5.27 11.28
N LYS A 312 -33.16 -4.00 11.27
CA LYS A 312 -34.44 -3.60 11.89
C LYS A 312 -35.66 -4.27 11.24
N SER A 313 -35.52 -4.70 9.98
CA SER A 313 -36.58 -5.35 9.21
C SER A 313 -36.50 -6.88 9.24
N GLY A 314 -35.51 -7.47 9.95
CA GLY A 314 -35.32 -8.92 10.08
C GLY A 314 -34.94 -9.63 8.77
N ARG A 315 -34.24 -8.94 7.86
CA ARG A 315 -33.88 -9.46 6.53
C ARG A 315 -32.41 -9.88 6.45
N ASP A 316 -32.03 -10.85 7.28
CA ASP A 316 -30.64 -11.27 7.43
C ASP A 316 -30.03 -11.84 6.14
N ASP A 317 -30.83 -12.53 5.31
CA ASP A 317 -30.39 -13.05 4.00
C ASP A 317 -29.92 -11.92 3.06
N GLN A 318 -30.62 -10.78 3.05
CA GLN A 318 -30.27 -9.63 2.21
C GLN A 318 -29.01 -8.91 2.71
N ILE A 319 -28.74 -8.93 4.01
CA ILE A 319 -27.50 -8.41 4.59
C ILE A 319 -26.32 -9.25 4.14
N GLN A 320 -26.48 -10.57 4.11
CA GLN A 320 -25.42 -11.48 3.73
C GLN A 320 -25.06 -11.36 2.24
N GLU A 321 -26.06 -11.23 1.38
CA GLU A 321 -25.87 -10.94 -0.05
C GLU A 321 -25.16 -9.59 -0.26
N LEU A 322 -25.60 -8.55 0.44
CA LEU A 322 -25.02 -7.20 0.37
C LEU A 322 -23.54 -7.17 0.77
N ARG A 323 -23.17 -7.91 1.82
CA ARG A 323 -21.77 -8.04 2.26
C ARG A 323 -20.91 -8.77 1.24
N GLN A 324 -21.48 -9.76 0.54
CA GLN A 324 -20.78 -10.52 -0.47
C GLN A 324 -20.47 -9.66 -1.71
N ASP A 325 -21.42 -8.83 -2.14
CA ASP A 325 -21.24 -7.87 -3.22
C ASP A 325 -20.19 -6.81 -2.87
N LEU A 326 -20.22 -6.29 -1.65
CA LEU A 326 -19.23 -5.32 -1.17
C LEU A 326 -17.82 -5.91 -1.17
N LYS A 327 -17.68 -7.14 -0.66
CA LYS A 327 -16.40 -7.87 -0.66
C LYS A 327 -15.85 -8.05 -2.07
N TYR A 328 -16.71 -8.38 -3.03
CA TYR A 328 -16.33 -8.50 -4.43
C TYR A 328 -15.84 -7.17 -5.02
N LEU A 329 -16.56 -6.06 -4.79
CA LEU A 329 -16.18 -4.73 -5.29
C LEU A 329 -14.83 -4.26 -4.71
N LEU A 330 -14.61 -4.47 -3.41
CA LEU A 330 -13.34 -4.13 -2.76
C LEU A 330 -12.17 -4.95 -3.33
N GLN A 331 -12.40 -6.23 -3.63
CA GLN A 331 -11.42 -7.08 -4.29
C GLN A 331 -11.08 -6.58 -5.70
N GLN A 332 -12.07 -6.13 -6.47
CA GLN A 332 -11.84 -5.53 -7.80
C GLN A 332 -11.04 -4.22 -7.70
N LYS A 333 -11.31 -3.36 -6.71
CA LYS A 333 -10.51 -2.14 -6.45
C LYS A 333 -9.03 -2.49 -6.23
N ARG A 334 -8.74 -3.52 -5.43
CA ARG A 334 -7.36 -3.98 -5.19
C ARG A 334 -6.69 -4.48 -6.46
N LEU A 335 -7.39 -5.22 -7.31
CA LEU A 335 -6.87 -5.68 -8.60
C LEU A 335 -6.52 -4.51 -9.54
N LEU A 336 -7.32 -3.44 -9.54
CA LEU A 336 -7.03 -2.23 -10.31
C LEU A 336 -5.79 -1.49 -9.79
N ARG A 337 -5.60 -1.42 -8.46
CA ARG A 337 -4.38 -0.87 -7.85
C ARG A 337 -3.13 -1.68 -8.20
N SER A 338 -3.21 -3.01 -8.17
CA SER A 338 -2.06 -3.88 -8.48
C SER A 338 -1.67 -3.88 -9.96
N HIS A 339 -2.59 -3.59 -10.88
CA HIS A 339 -2.29 -3.42 -12.30
C HIS A 339 -1.61 -2.07 -12.60
N GLN A 340 -1.91 -1.01 -11.82
CA GLN A 340 -1.22 0.27 -11.94
C GLN A 340 0.25 0.20 -11.46
N GLY A 341 0.61 -0.75 -10.60
CA GLY A 341 1.99 -1.00 -10.18
C GLY A 341 2.77 -2.01 -11.03
N LYS A 342 2.12 -2.72 -11.97
CA LYS A 342 2.76 -3.76 -12.82
C LYS A 342 2.89 -3.37 -14.29
N ALA A 343 2.36 -2.22 -14.67
CA ALA A 343 2.51 -1.65 -16.01
C ALA A 343 3.51 -0.50 -15.99
N SER A 344 4.80 -0.80 -15.80
CA SER A 344 5.95 0.00 -16.28
C SER A 344 7.25 -0.79 -16.12
#